data_AF-A0A6J3K8J1-F1
#
_entry.id   AF-A0A6J3K8J1-F1
#
_cell.length_a   1.000
_cell.length_b   1.000
_cell.length_c   1.000
_cell.angle_alpha   90.00
_cell.angle_beta   90.00
_cell.angle_gamma   90.00
#
_symmetry.space_group_name_H-M   'P 1'
#
loop_
_entity.id
_entity.type
_entity.pdbx_description
1 polymer ?
#
loop_
_entity_poly.entity_id
_entity_poly.type
_entity_poly.pdbx_seq_one_letter_code
_entity_poly.pdbx_strand_id
1 'polypeptide(L)'
;MTSLGRLIFVDLHCRHSNSLSSDKPSVDVVDSLSLAFENLFYMPFDIIENYSNTLHTLDISHNKFSRNLQFLAEFENLTSLNLDHNNIDDHTVFPHMPKLQLLWLNHNNIEELYPFVKNLYESLPNLRYLCLMGNKAAPSYLNGGTFYDYLQYRLYVISWFPHLVHLDDRAVTPEQRQEAKRLFKRPLLENLTENAPLPECIKHLHNKIANIFSKPTLPYKLKPRGTHTQKQHRAVTKQVYCII
;
A
#
# COMPACT_ATOMS: atom_id res chain seq x y z
N MET A 1 11.69 5.53 21.92
CA MET A 1 13.02 5.79 21.36
C MET A 1 13.74 4.45 21.17
N THR A 2 13.42 3.70 20.12
CA THR A 2 14.10 2.43 19.80
C THR A 2 15.21 2.69 18.78
N SER A 3 16.42 2.27 19.13
CA SER A 3 17.72 2.74 18.64
C SER A 3 18.16 2.22 17.26
N LEU A 4 17.25 1.73 16.41
CA LEU A 4 17.61 1.17 15.10
C LEU A 4 17.28 2.10 13.91
N GLY A 5 16.16 2.84 13.97
CA GLY A 5 15.83 3.85 12.96
C GLY A 5 16.91 4.93 12.87
N ARG A 6 17.49 5.32 14.00
CA ARG A 6 18.65 6.22 14.05
C ARG A 6 19.88 5.62 13.38
N LEU A 7 20.12 4.31 13.47
CA LEU A 7 21.31 3.66 12.91
C LEU A 7 21.26 3.57 11.37
N ILE A 8 20.08 3.30 10.81
CA ILE A 8 19.90 3.27 9.34
C ILE A 8 19.92 4.70 8.76
N PHE A 9 19.31 5.68 9.44
CA PHE A 9 19.36 7.08 9.00
C PHE A 9 20.76 7.68 9.14
N VAL A 10 21.45 7.40 10.25
CA VAL A 10 22.81 7.88 10.51
C VAL A 10 23.82 7.26 9.53
N ASP A 11 23.67 5.98 9.16
CA ASP A 11 24.60 5.37 8.19
C ASP A 11 24.43 5.93 6.76
N LEU A 12 23.25 6.44 6.39
CA LEU A 12 23.08 7.20 5.14
C LEU A 12 23.60 8.64 5.23
N HIS A 13 23.42 9.34 6.36
CA HIS A 13 23.90 10.72 6.53
C HIS A 13 25.43 10.83 6.76
N CYS A 14 26.08 9.78 7.28
CA CYS A 14 27.52 9.80 7.58
C CYS A 14 28.42 9.34 6.42
N ARG A 15 27.90 8.79 5.31
CA ARG A 15 28.73 8.42 4.15
C ARG A 15 29.01 9.56 3.16
N HIS A 16 28.33 10.70 3.28
CA HIS A 16 28.50 11.83 2.37
C HIS A 16 28.98 13.14 2.99
N SER A 17 29.35 13.15 4.27
CA SER A 17 29.99 14.31 4.91
C SER A 17 31.42 13.98 5.35
N ASN A 18 32.30 13.61 4.42
CA ASN A 18 33.76 13.76 4.59
C ASN A 18 34.53 13.48 3.29
N SER A 19 34.87 14.54 2.55
CA SER A 19 36.06 14.61 1.70
C SER A 19 36.30 16.06 1.30
N LEU A 20 36.86 16.85 2.22
CA LEU A 20 37.40 18.17 1.93
C LEU A 20 38.79 18.01 1.28
N SER A 21 38.88 18.07 -0.06
CA SER A 21 40.09 18.53 -0.77
C SER A 21 39.91 18.67 -2.29
N SER A 22 40.19 19.89 -2.77
CA SER A 22 40.62 20.35 -4.10
C SER A 22 39.65 20.33 -5.30
N ASP A 23 39.25 21.54 -5.69
CA ASP A 23 39.15 22.11 -7.05
C ASP A 23 38.38 21.34 -8.13
N LYS A 24 37.07 21.62 -8.21
CA LYS A 24 36.22 21.73 -9.41
C LYS A 24 34.90 22.40 -9.01
N PRO A 25 34.15 23.08 -9.89
CA PRO A 25 32.81 23.55 -9.56
C PRO A 25 31.89 22.32 -9.55
N SER A 26 31.90 21.58 -8.44
CA SER A 26 30.87 20.59 -8.16
C SER A 26 29.58 21.38 -7.97
N VAL A 27 28.67 21.30 -8.93
CA VAL A 27 27.26 21.56 -8.64
C VAL A 27 26.94 20.71 -7.43
N ASP A 28 26.61 21.32 -6.29
CA ASP A 28 26.27 20.59 -5.07
C ASP A 28 25.05 19.72 -5.38
N VAL A 29 25.29 18.46 -5.76
CA VAL A 29 24.23 17.50 -6.04
C VAL A 29 23.62 17.14 -4.70
N VAL A 30 22.50 17.76 -4.38
CA VAL A 30 21.74 17.44 -3.18
C VAL A 30 21.11 16.07 -3.37
N ASP A 31 21.67 15.09 -2.66
CA ASP A 31 21.24 13.68 -2.67
C ASP A 31 20.12 13.38 -1.66
N SER A 32 20.07 14.17 -0.59
CA SER A 32 19.14 14.01 0.52
C SER A 32 18.53 15.36 0.91
N LEU A 33 17.21 15.39 1.10
CA LEU A 33 16.46 16.57 1.53
C LEU A 33 15.55 16.22 2.70
N SER A 34 15.56 17.06 3.73
CA SER A 34 14.58 17.00 4.83
C SER A 34 13.75 18.29 4.85
N LEU A 35 12.44 18.09 4.88
CA LEU A 35 11.38 19.08 5.04
C LEU A 35 10.50 18.68 6.24
N ALA A 36 11.11 18.11 7.27
CA ALA A 36 10.39 17.67 8.45
C ALA A 36 9.88 18.86 9.28
N PHE A 37 8.72 18.72 9.92
CA PHE A 37 8.11 19.75 10.77
C PHE A 37 7.69 21.07 10.07
N GLU A 38 7.57 21.05 8.75
CA GLU A 38 7.24 22.23 7.93
C GLU A 38 5.72 22.50 7.80
N ASN A 39 4.87 21.70 8.47
CA ASN A 39 3.41 21.79 8.39
C ASN A 39 2.84 21.68 6.95
N LEU A 40 3.53 20.96 6.07
CA LEU A 40 3.17 20.84 4.66
C LEU A 40 1.93 19.96 4.46
N PHE A 41 1.00 20.44 3.64
CA PHE A 41 -0.14 19.65 3.14
C PHE A 41 0.09 19.13 1.71
N TYR A 42 0.96 19.81 0.96
CA TYR A 42 1.35 19.52 -0.40
C TYR A 42 2.85 19.79 -0.55
N MET A 43 3.48 19.12 -1.52
CA MET A 43 4.87 19.39 -1.86
C MET A 43 4.95 20.74 -2.59
N PRO A 44 5.79 21.69 -2.15
CA PRO A 44 5.98 22.96 -2.87
C PRO A 44 6.54 22.69 -4.28
N PHE A 45 6.06 23.43 -5.27
CA PHE A 45 6.45 23.24 -6.67
C PHE A 45 7.96 23.42 -6.88
N ASP A 46 8.55 24.46 -6.27
CA ASP A 46 9.98 24.75 -6.38
C ASP A 46 10.85 23.58 -5.87
N ILE A 47 10.36 22.78 -4.91
CA ILE A 47 11.09 21.59 -4.46
C ILE A 47 11.10 20.51 -5.54
N ILE A 48 9.97 20.31 -6.21
CA ILE A 48 9.86 19.34 -7.31
C ILE A 48 10.76 19.80 -8.46
N GLU A 49 10.67 21.06 -8.87
CA GLU A 49 11.44 21.61 -9.98
C GLU A 49 12.96 21.49 -9.73
N ASN A 50 13.41 21.83 -8.52
CA ASN A 50 14.84 21.90 -8.23
C ASN A 50 15.46 20.54 -7.88
N TYR A 51 14.70 19.59 -7.32
CA TYR A 51 15.28 18.40 -6.68
C TYR A 51 14.73 17.04 -7.15
N SER A 52 13.65 17.02 -7.95
CA SER A 52 13.04 15.77 -8.46
C SER A 52 14.04 14.78 -9.07
N ASN A 53 15.00 15.30 -9.85
CA ASN A 53 15.96 14.51 -10.61
C ASN A 53 17.19 14.07 -9.82
N THR A 54 17.50 14.68 -8.68
CA THR A 54 18.75 14.43 -7.95
C THR A 54 18.55 13.68 -6.64
N LEU A 55 17.36 13.75 -6.04
CA LEU A 55 17.12 13.19 -4.71
C LEU A 55 17.00 11.66 -4.72
N HIS A 56 17.75 11.04 -3.81
CA HIS A 56 17.60 9.64 -3.46
C HIS A 56 16.96 9.46 -2.08
N THR A 57 17.06 10.46 -1.20
CA THR A 57 16.46 10.43 0.14
C THR A 57 15.59 11.66 0.39
N LEU A 58 14.35 11.42 0.83
CA LEU A 58 13.41 12.48 1.19
C LEU A 58 12.82 12.21 2.56
N ASP A 59 12.95 13.19 3.45
CA ASP A 59 12.31 13.20 4.74
C ASP A 59 11.25 14.29 4.80
N ILE A 60 9.98 13.88 4.81
CA ILE A 60 8.81 14.74 4.94
C ILE A 60 8.00 14.36 6.17
N SER A 61 8.68 13.86 7.21
CA SER A 61 8.05 13.49 8.48
C SER A 61 7.49 14.70 9.23
N HIS A 62 6.55 14.47 10.14
CA HIS A 62 5.91 15.54 10.94
C HIS A 62 5.27 16.64 10.08
N ASN A 63 4.54 16.24 9.06
CA ASN A 63 3.77 17.11 8.18
C ASN A 63 2.29 16.67 8.18
N LYS A 64 1.53 17.10 7.18
CA LYS A 64 0.09 16.84 7.04
C LYS A 64 -0.24 16.21 5.69
N PHE A 65 0.71 15.47 5.12
CA PHE A 65 0.47 14.68 3.91
C PHE A 65 -0.58 13.61 4.19
N SER A 66 -1.47 13.39 3.24
CA SER A 66 -2.58 12.45 3.36
C SER A 66 -2.69 11.60 2.09
N ARG A 67 -3.91 11.28 1.65
CA ARG A 67 -4.15 10.32 0.55
C ARG A 67 -3.49 10.67 -0.78
N ASN A 68 -3.28 11.96 -1.07
CA ASN A 68 -2.72 12.40 -2.34
C ASN A 68 -1.18 12.49 -2.29
N LEU A 69 -0.52 11.41 -2.70
CA LEU A 69 0.94 11.33 -2.80
C LEU A 69 1.44 11.25 -4.25
N GLN A 70 0.63 11.68 -5.23
CA GLN A 70 0.98 11.53 -6.66
C GLN A 70 2.22 12.34 -7.06
N PHE A 71 2.53 13.43 -6.34
CA PHE A 71 3.75 14.20 -6.55
C PHE A 71 5.04 13.36 -6.39
N LEU A 72 4.99 12.24 -5.66
CA LEU A 72 6.14 11.33 -5.52
C LEU A 72 6.53 10.67 -6.85
N ALA A 73 5.65 10.68 -7.86
CA ALA A 73 5.96 10.17 -9.20
C ALA A 73 7.08 10.97 -9.88
N GLU A 74 7.24 12.25 -9.53
CA GLU A 74 8.28 13.12 -10.09
C GLU A 74 9.68 12.76 -9.55
N PHE A 75 9.78 12.10 -8.40
CA PHE A 75 11.06 11.77 -7.76
C PHE A 75 11.55 10.39 -8.21
N GLU A 76 11.90 10.26 -9.50
CA GLU A 76 12.23 8.98 -10.13
C GLU A 76 13.44 8.24 -9.55
N ASN A 77 14.33 8.97 -8.85
CA ASN A 77 15.55 8.44 -8.25
C ASN A 77 15.40 8.10 -6.75
N LEU A 78 14.22 8.33 -6.17
CA LEU A 78 14.01 8.14 -4.74
C LEU A 78 14.16 6.67 -4.32
N THR A 79 15.04 6.44 -3.34
CA THR A 79 15.30 5.12 -2.76
C THR A 79 14.87 5.02 -1.30
N SER A 80 14.80 6.16 -0.61
CA SER A 80 14.44 6.25 0.80
C SER A 80 13.44 7.38 1.05
N LEU A 81 12.31 7.05 1.69
CA LEU A 81 11.25 7.99 2.00
C LEU A 81 10.81 7.86 3.46
N ASN A 82 10.86 8.97 4.18
CA ASN A 82 10.31 9.08 5.52
C ASN A 82 9.02 9.91 5.51
N LEU A 83 7.92 9.26 5.90
CA LEU A 83 6.57 9.82 6.02
C LEU A 83 6.01 9.65 7.44
N ASP A 84 6.88 9.49 8.44
CA ASP A 84 6.48 9.39 9.84
C ASP A 84 5.65 10.60 10.28
N HIS A 85 4.67 10.40 11.16
CA HIS A 85 3.82 11.48 11.70
C HIS A 85 3.16 12.34 10.61
N ASN A 86 2.44 11.68 9.71
CA ASN A 86 1.58 12.32 8.71
C ASN A 86 0.14 11.81 8.89
N ASN A 87 -0.74 12.07 7.92
CA ASN A 87 -2.15 11.68 7.92
C ASN A 87 -2.46 10.61 6.86
N ILE A 88 -1.53 9.68 6.65
CA ILE A 88 -1.71 8.55 5.71
C ILE A 88 -2.71 7.56 6.32
N ASP A 89 -3.66 7.11 5.52
CA ASP A 89 -4.67 6.13 5.92
C ASP A 89 -4.68 4.89 5.02
N ASP A 90 -5.54 3.93 5.35
CA ASP A 90 -5.65 2.63 4.68
C ASP A 90 -6.10 2.71 3.21
N HIS A 91 -6.59 3.88 2.77
CA HIS A 91 -7.00 4.15 1.39
C HIS A 91 -5.95 4.93 0.58
N THR A 92 -4.82 5.27 1.18
CA THR A 92 -3.75 5.99 0.49
C THR A 92 -3.12 5.13 -0.59
N VAL A 93 -2.90 5.73 -1.76
CA VAL A 93 -2.30 5.06 -2.93
C VAL A 93 -1.02 5.80 -3.31
N PHE A 94 0.10 5.09 -3.26
CA PHE A 94 1.40 5.59 -3.72
C PHE A 94 1.46 5.50 -5.25
N PRO A 95 2.14 6.44 -5.94
CA PRO A 95 2.48 6.24 -7.34
C PRO A 95 3.43 5.04 -7.50
N HIS A 96 3.60 4.57 -8.73
CA HIS A 96 4.55 3.49 -9.00
C HIS A 96 5.98 3.99 -8.81
N MET A 97 6.70 3.48 -7.81
CA MET A 97 8.05 3.92 -7.45
C MET A 97 9.02 2.73 -7.43
N PRO A 98 9.53 2.32 -8.60
CA PRO A 98 10.28 1.07 -8.73
C PRO A 98 11.65 1.10 -8.04
N LYS A 99 12.22 2.27 -7.74
CA LYS A 99 13.53 2.39 -7.07
C LYS A 99 13.42 2.49 -5.54
N LEU A 100 12.23 2.70 -4.99
CA LEU A 100 12.06 2.88 -3.55
C LEU A 100 12.31 1.56 -2.79
N GLN A 101 13.23 1.60 -1.83
CA GLN A 101 13.64 0.44 -1.04
C GLN A 101 13.30 0.60 0.45
N LEU A 102 13.31 1.83 0.96
CA LEU A 102 13.04 2.15 2.35
C LEU A 102 11.83 3.09 2.46
N LEU A 103 10.85 2.67 3.25
CA LEU A 103 9.66 3.46 3.56
C LEU A 103 9.35 3.43 5.06
N TRP A 104 9.29 4.60 5.66
CA TRP A 104 8.83 4.78 7.05
C TRP A 104 7.48 5.49 7.09
N LEU A 105 6.55 4.91 7.83
CA LEU A 105 5.16 5.33 7.94
C LEU A 105 4.68 5.29 9.40
N ASN A 106 5.59 5.47 10.35
CA ASN A 106 5.26 5.40 11.75
C ASN A 106 4.27 6.49 12.15
N HIS A 107 3.40 6.18 13.11
CA HIS A 107 2.44 7.15 13.66
C HIS A 107 1.61 7.87 12.58
N ASN A 108 0.99 7.09 11.69
CA ASN A 108 -0.01 7.57 10.73
C ASN A 108 -1.41 7.06 11.14
N ASN A 109 -2.40 7.22 10.27
CA ASN A 109 -3.81 6.90 10.48
C ASN A 109 -4.22 5.60 9.78
N ILE A 110 -3.30 4.64 9.61
CA ILE A 110 -3.60 3.36 8.95
C ILE A 110 -4.34 2.46 9.93
N GLU A 111 -5.65 2.26 9.71
CA GLU A 111 -6.50 1.45 10.59
C GLU A 111 -6.64 0.00 10.14
N GLU A 112 -6.64 -0.24 8.82
CA GLU A 112 -6.73 -1.58 8.23
C GLU A 112 -5.50 -1.89 7.36
N LEU A 113 -5.01 -3.14 7.43
CA LEU A 113 -3.93 -3.60 6.55
C LEU A 113 -4.39 -3.79 5.11
N TYR A 114 -5.66 -4.07 4.89
CA TYR A 114 -6.24 -4.22 3.56
C TYR A 114 -7.30 -3.12 3.36
N PRO A 115 -7.25 -2.35 2.26
CA PRO A 115 -6.46 -2.59 1.04
C PRO A 115 -5.02 -2.04 1.07
N PHE A 116 -4.59 -1.38 2.15
CA PHE A 116 -3.32 -0.66 2.22
C PHE A 116 -2.09 -1.44 1.72
N VAL A 117 -1.85 -2.65 2.25
CA VAL A 117 -0.69 -3.49 1.91
C VAL A 117 -0.74 -3.95 0.45
N LYS A 118 -1.94 -4.21 -0.09
CA LYS A 118 -2.11 -4.56 -1.51
C LYS A 118 -1.67 -3.41 -2.40
N ASN A 119 -2.18 -2.21 -2.13
CA ASN A 119 -1.83 -1.01 -2.89
C ASN A 119 -0.32 -0.74 -2.80
N LEU A 120 0.26 -0.88 -1.60
CA LEU A 120 1.68 -0.69 -1.37
C LEU A 120 2.54 -1.69 -2.16
N TYR A 121 2.12 -2.95 -2.23
CA TYR A 121 2.78 -3.97 -3.04
C TYR A 121 2.74 -3.67 -4.55
N GLU A 122 1.61 -3.17 -5.06
CA GLU A 122 1.46 -2.78 -6.48
C GLU A 122 2.32 -1.55 -6.83
N SER A 123 2.41 -0.59 -5.90
CA SER A 123 3.17 0.66 -6.10
C SER A 123 4.68 0.49 -5.91
N LEU A 124 5.13 -0.36 -4.99
CA LEU A 124 6.53 -0.43 -4.53
C LEU A 124 7.14 -1.83 -4.70
N PRO A 125 7.43 -2.26 -5.94
CA PRO A 125 7.82 -3.64 -6.24
C PRO A 125 9.15 -4.07 -5.60
N ASN A 126 10.05 -3.13 -5.30
CA ASN A 126 11.40 -3.38 -4.78
C ASN A 126 11.58 -2.99 -3.31
N LEU A 127 10.49 -2.88 -2.54
CA LEU A 127 10.54 -2.50 -1.14
C LEU A 127 11.28 -3.54 -0.29
N ARG A 128 12.23 -3.08 0.53
CA ARG A 128 13.11 -3.92 1.37
C ARG A 128 12.99 -3.60 2.85
N TYR A 129 12.69 -2.36 3.20
CA TYR A 129 12.58 -1.89 4.58
C TYR A 129 11.25 -1.14 4.72
N LEU A 130 10.39 -1.63 5.61
CA LEU A 130 9.08 -1.06 5.88
C LEU A 130 8.90 -0.91 7.39
N CYS A 131 8.42 0.25 7.84
CA CYS A 131 8.08 0.50 9.23
C CYS A 131 6.66 1.07 9.33
N LEU A 132 5.78 0.40 10.06
CA LEU A 132 4.37 0.78 10.25
C LEU A 132 4.02 0.98 11.73
N MET A 133 5.02 1.05 12.61
CA MET A 133 4.82 1.16 14.05
C MET A 133 3.95 2.37 14.43
N GLY A 134 3.12 2.23 15.45
CA GLY A 134 2.26 3.35 15.89
C GLY A 134 1.00 3.56 15.05
N ASN A 135 0.75 2.74 14.02
CA ASN A 135 -0.54 2.66 13.34
C ASN A 135 -1.47 1.66 14.03
N LYS A 136 -2.78 1.87 13.94
CA LYS A 136 -3.78 0.95 14.51
C LYS A 136 -3.77 -0.42 13.80
N ALA A 137 -3.47 -0.45 12.51
CA ALA A 137 -3.29 -1.67 11.73
C ALA A 137 -2.03 -2.49 12.09
N ALA A 138 -1.08 -1.88 12.81
CA ALA A 138 0.20 -2.48 13.20
C ALA A 138 0.26 -2.65 14.73
N PRO A 139 -0.47 -3.64 15.29
CA PRO A 139 -0.51 -3.85 16.74
C PRO A 139 0.88 -4.18 17.27
N SER A 140 1.24 -3.54 18.38
CA SER A 140 2.46 -3.85 19.13
C SER A 140 2.13 -3.96 20.61
N TYR A 141 3.02 -4.61 21.37
CA TYR A 141 2.91 -4.68 22.83
C TYR A 141 2.83 -3.30 23.49
N LEU A 142 3.43 -2.28 22.85
CA LEU A 142 3.42 -0.91 23.36
C LEU A 142 2.05 -0.22 23.18
N ASN A 143 1.25 -0.69 22.22
CA ASN A 143 -0.06 -0.12 21.89
C ASN A 143 -1.22 -1.05 22.27
N GLY A 144 -1.01 -1.94 23.25
CA GLY A 144 -2.05 -2.82 23.78
C GLY A 144 -2.35 -4.07 22.93
N GLY A 145 -1.55 -4.36 21.91
CA GLY A 145 -1.67 -5.59 21.12
C GLY A 145 -1.09 -6.81 21.85
N THR A 146 -1.67 -7.98 21.62
CA THR A 146 -1.11 -9.23 22.12
C THR A 146 0.06 -9.71 21.25
N PHE A 147 0.84 -10.67 21.75
CA PHE A 147 1.85 -11.35 20.94
C PHE A 147 1.28 -11.93 19.65
N TYR A 148 0.09 -12.52 19.74
CA TYR A 148 -0.58 -13.17 18.62
C TYR A 148 -1.02 -12.16 17.57
N ASP A 149 -1.54 -11.00 17.98
CA ASP A 149 -1.93 -9.93 17.06
C ASP A 149 -0.72 -9.44 16.26
N TYR A 150 0.40 -9.17 16.94
CA TYR A 150 1.64 -8.77 16.28
C TYR A 150 2.15 -9.85 15.33
N LEU A 151 2.13 -11.13 15.74
CA LEU A 151 2.59 -12.23 14.90
C LEU A 151 1.73 -12.38 13.63
N GLN A 152 0.40 -12.26 13.76
CA GLN A 152 -0.52 -12.30 12.63
C GLN A 152 -0.29 -11.14 11.66
N TYR A 153 -0.21 -9.91 12.17
CA TYR A 153 0.14 -8.71 11.41
C TYR A 153 1.46 -8.91 10.64
N ARG A 154 2.51 -9.33 11.35
CA ARG A 154 3.85 -9.48 10.79
C ARG A 154 3.88 -10.50 9.66
N LEU A 155 3.33 -11.69 9.88
CA LEU A 155 3.30 -12.75 8.86
C LEU A 155 2.41 -12.36 7.67
N TYR A 156 1.32 -11.64 7.90
CA TYR A 156 0.47 -11.12 6.83
C TYR A 156 1.26 -10.17 5.93
N VAL A 157 1.91 -9.14 6.47
CA VAL A 157 2.71 -8.19 5.67
C VAL A 157 3.84 -8.89 4.92
N ILE A 158 4.57 -9.80 5.59
CA ILE A 158 5.65 -10.58 4.95
C ILE A 158 5.15 -11.40 3.75
N SER A 159 3.91 -11.89 3.79
CA SER A 159 3.37 -12.68 2.66
C SER A 159 3.19 -11.87 1.37
N TRP A 160 3.02 -10.55 1.49
CA TRP A 160 2.91 -9.63 0.36
C TRP A 160 4.26 -9.24 -0.21
N PHE A 161 5.28 -9.01 0.63
CA PHE A 161 6.59 -8.52 0.22
C PHE A 161 7.68 -9.62 0.26
N PRO A 162 7.90 -10.37 -0.83
CA PRO A 162 8.82 -11.52 -0.85
C PRO A 162 10.29 -11.13 -0.65
N HIS A 163 10.66 -9.88 -0.95
CA HIS A 163 12.02 -9.36 -0.83
C HIS A 163 12.24 -8.49 0.42
N LEU A 164 11.25 -8.41 1.31
CA LEU A 164 11.35 -7.61 2.53
C LEU A 164 12.44 -8.16 3.45
N VAL A 165 13.35 -7.27 3.86
CA VAL A 165 14.51 -7.55 4.72
C VAL A 165 14.17 -7.19 6.16
N HIS A 166 13.55 -6.02 6.37
CA HIS A 166 13.08 -5.58 7.69
C HIS A 166 11.61 -5.17 7.63
N LEU A 167 10.90 -5.59 8.68
CA LEU A 167 9.58 -5.06 9.01
C LEU A 167 9.66 -4.53 10.44
N ASP A 168 9.33 -3.25 10.59
CA ASP A 168 9.44 -2.51 11.84
C ASP A 168 10.85 -2.58 12.44
N ASP A 169 10.97 -2.93 13.71
CA ASP A 169 12.20 -3.02 14.48
C ASP A 169 13.00 -4.31 14.24
N ARG A 170 12.50 -5.25 13.41
CA ARG A 170 13.06 -6.62 13.31
C ARG A 170 13.31 -7.07 11.87
N ALA A 171 14.43 -7.78 11.68
CA ALA A 171 14.72 -8.48 10.44
C ALA A 171 13.69 -9.59 10.19
N VAL A 172 13.38 -9.82 8.91
CA VAL A 172 12.53 -10.92 8.46
C VAL A 172 13.37 -12.18 8.35
N THR A 173 13.05 -13.20 9.14
CA THR A 173 13.80 -14.47 9.10
C THR A 173 13.28 -15.40 7.99
N PRO A 174 14.11 -16.35 7.50
CA PRO A 174 13.66 -17.37 6.55
C PRO A 174 12.47 -18.18 7.06
N GLU A 175 12.43 -18.48 8.36
CA GLU A 175 11.34 -19.24 9.00
C GLU A 175 10.03 -18.44 8.96
N GLN A 176 10.08 -17.14 9.28
CA GLN A 176 8.93 -16.25 9.17
C GLN A 176 8.43 -16.18 7.73
N ARG A 177 9.34 -16.12 6.75
CA ARG A 177 8.98 -16.08 5.33
C ARG A 177 8.33 -17.39 4.88
N GLN A 178 8.87 -18.53 5.31
CA GLN A 178 8.30 -19.84 5.02
C GLN A 178 6.90 -19.97 5.65
N GLU A 179 6.74 -19.53 6.89
CA GLU A 179 5.48 -19.59 7.62
C GLU A 179 4.43 -18.65 7.02
N ALA A 180 4.80 -17.40 6.68
CA ALA A 180 3.94 -16.47 5.96
C ALA A 180 3.46 -17.06 4.63
N LYS A 181 4.38 -17.66 3.86
CA LYS A 181 4.03 -18.36 2.61
C LYS A 181 3.12 -19.56 2.85
N ARG A 182 3.32 -20.31 3.94
CA ARG A 182 2.50 -21.48 4.31
C ARG A 182 1.07 -21.07 4.66
N LEU A 183 0.91 -20.01 5.45
CA LEU A 183 -0.37 -19.52 5.95
C LEU A 183 -1.17 -18.75 4.88
N PHE A 184 -0.50 -17.90 4.10
CA PHE A 184 -1.15 -16.95 3.19
C PHE A 184 -0.89 -17.28 1.71
N LYS A 185 -0.75 -18.57 1.33
CA LYS A 185 -0.47 -19.01 -0.05
C LYS A 185 -1.29 -18.21 -1.06
N ARG A 186 -0.64 -17.59 -2.06
CA ARG A 186 -1.29 -16.71 -3.04
C ARG A 186 -2.47 -17.32 -3.81
N PRO A 187 -2.52 -18.63 -4.15
CA PRO A 187 -3.73 -19.24 -4.71
C PRO A 187 -4.90 -19.30 -3.73
N LEU A 188 -4.68 -19.11 -2.43
CA LEU A 188 -5.75 -18.98 -1.45
C LEU A 188 -6.20 -17.52 -1.34
N LEU A 189 -5.35 -16.50 -1.34
CA LEU A 189 -5.88 -15.13 -1.28
C LEU A 189 -6.78 -14.76 -2.48
N GLU A 190 -6.48 -15.29 -3.68
CA GLU A 190 -7.33 -15.14 -4.88
C GLU A 190 -8.54 -16.09 -4.92
N ASN A 191 -8.48 -17.29 -4.33
CA ASN A 191 -9.64 -18.22 -4.27
C ASN A 191 -10.52 -18.02 -3.02
N LEU A 192 -10.02 -17.40 -1.96
CA LEU A 192 -10.75 -17.11 -0.72
C LEU A 192 -11.70 -15.91 -0.89
N THR A 193 -11.53 -15.13 -1.96
CA THR A 193 -12.55 -14.21 -2.44
C THR A 193 -13.70 -14.91 -3.16
N GLU A 194 -13.55 -16.19 -3.55
CA GLU A 194 -14.57 -16.87 -4.36
C GLU A 194 -15.19 -18.14 -3.72
N ASN A 195 -14.48 -19.13 -3.13
CA ASN A 195 -15.15 -20.42 -2.82
C ASN A 195 -14.54 -21.35 -1.71
N ALA A 196 -14.22 -20.90 -0.49
CA ALA A 196 -13.95 -21.84 0.63
C ALA A 196 -14.10 -21.26 2.06
N PRO A 197 -14.54 -22.05 3.07
CA PRO A 197 -14.67 -21.56 4.44
C PRO A 197 -13.29 -21.37 5.10
N LEU A 198 -13.03 -20.11 5.52
CA LEU A 198 -11.79 -19.68 6.16
C LEU A 198 -11.62 -20.25 7.58
N PRO A 199 -10.37 -20.43 8.04
CA PRO A 199 -10.06 -20.60 9.46
C PRO A 199 -10.62 -19.44 10.30
N GLU A 200 -11.16 -19.72 11.50
CA GLU A 200 -11.81 -18.74 12.39
C GLU A 200 -11.00 -17.44 12.61
N CYS A 201 -9.67 -17.56 12.69
CA CYS A 201 -8.77 -16.42 12.89
C CYS A 201 -8.72 -15.45 11.69
N ILE A 202 -8.92 -15.97 10.47
CA ILE A 202 -8.97 -15.16 9.24
C ILE A 202 -10.40 -14.68 8.98
N LYS A 203 -11.45 -15.33 9.54
CA LYS A 203 -12.84 -14.84 9.42
C LYS A 203 -13.01 -13.44 9.98
N HIS A 204 -12.33 -13.08 11.08
CA HIS A 204 -12.43 -11.74 11.65
C HIS A 204 -11.83 -10.66 10.74
N LEU A 205 -10.70 -10.96 10.10
CA LEU A 205 -10.08 -10.09 9.10
C LEU A 205 -10.91 -10.04 7.81
N HIS A 206 -11.43 -11.19 7.37
CA HIS A 206 -12.24 -11.34 6.17
C HIS A 206 -13.62 -10.66 6.29
N ASN A 207 -14.33 -10.78 7.42
CA ASN A 207 -15.62 -10.11 7.60
C ASN A 207 -15.48 -8.58 7.52
N LYS A 208 -14.33 -8.07 7.96
CA LYS A 208 -13.99 -6.65 7.89
C LYS A 208 -13.71 -6.22 6.45
N ILE A 209 -12.98 -7.05 5.69
CA ILE A 209 -12.71 -6.85 4.27
C ILE A 209 -14.00 -7.00 3.42
N ALA A 210 -14.79 -8.06 3.62
CA ALA A 210 -16.01 -8.36 2.87
C ALA A 210 -17.09 -7.27 3.01
N ASN A 211 -17.20 -6.63 4.19
CA ASN A 211 -18.10 -5.50 4.41
C ASN A 211 -17.68 -4.22 3.66
N ILE A 212 -16.43 -4.11 3.21
CA ILE A 212 -15.91 -2.96 2.45
C ILE A 212 -16.20 -3.11 0.94
N PHE A 213 -16.28 -4.34 0.43
CA PHE A 213 -16.53 -4.61 -1.00
C PHE A 213 -18.00 -4.80 -1.37
N SER A 214 -18.91 -4.81 -0.40
CA SER A 214 -20.35 -4.82 -0.65
C SER A 214 -20.88 -3.40 -0.92
N LYS A 215 -20.68 -2.89 -2.14
CA LYS A 215 -21.52 -1.79 -2.64
C LYS A 215 -22.79 -2.31 -3.34
N PRO A 216 -23.91 -1.57 -3.22
CA PRO A 216 -25.26 -2.07 -3.46
C PRO A 216 -25.57 -2.15 -4.96
N THR A 217 -25.98 -3.33 -5.44
CA THR A 217 -26.43 -3.47 -6.83
C THR A 217 -27.96 -3.29 -6.91
N LEU A 218 -28.37 -2.35 -7.76
CA LEU A 218 -29.74 -2.06 -8.17
C LEU A 218 -30.46 -3.33 -8.71
N PRO A 219 -31.79 -3.46 -8.53
CA PRO A 219 -32.50 -4.69 -8.87
C PRO A 219 -32.75 -4.81 -10.39
N TYR A 220 -32.14 -5.80 -11.04
CA TYR A 220 -32.51 -6.22 -12.38
C TYR A 220 -33.73 -7.16 -12.36
N LYS A 221 -34.67 -6.90 -13.27
CA LYS A 221 -35.98 -7.55 -13.44
C LYS A 221 -35.86 -9.05 -13.77
N LEU A 222 -36.59 -9.87 -13.02
CA LEU A 222 -36.90 -11.27 -13.34
C LEU A 222 -37.94 -11.35 -14.47
N LYS A 223 -37.64 -12.09 -15.53
CA LYS A 223 -38.65 -12.70 -16.43
C LYS A 223 -38.68 -14.21 -16.15
N PRO A 224 -39.85 -14.83 -15.88
CA PRO A 224 -39.96 -16.27 -15.87
C PRO A 224 -40.35 -16.83 -17.25
N ARG A 225 -39.72 -17.95 -17.62
CA ARG A 225 -40.17 -18.88 -18.67
C ARG A 225 -41.11 -19.91 -18.03
N GLY A 226 -42.26 -20.15 -18.66
CA GLY A 226 -43.18 -21.25 -18.37
C GLY A 226 -43.80 -21.75 -19.67
N THR A 227 -43.87 -23.07 -19.81
CA THR A 227 -44.03 -23.87 -21.03
C THR A 227 -45.48 -24.28 -21.36
N HIS A 228 -45.71 -24.54 -22.67
CA HIS A 228 -46.66 -25.47 -23.31
C HIS A 228 -48.19 -25.31 -23.15
N THR A 229 -48.92 -25.16 -24.27
CA THR A 229 -49.82 -26.19 -24.85
C THR A 229 -50.49 -25.73 -26.16
N GLN A 230 -50.81 -26.71 -27.03
CA GLN A 230 -51.42 -26.59 -28.36
C GLN A 230 -52.90 -26.17 -28.34
N LYS A 231 -53.37 -25.40 -29.35
CA LYS A 231 -54.34 -25.84 -30.39
C LYS A 231 -54.99 -24.67 -31.17
N GLN A 232 -54.96 -24.85 -32.49
CA GLN A 232 -56.00 -24.62 -33.51
C GLN A 232 -56.69 -23.25 -33.73
N HIS A 233 -56.55 -22.83 -35.00
CA HIS A 233 -57.60 -22.45 -35.98
C HIS A 233 -57.81 -20.98 -36.37
N ARG A 234 -57.66 -20.77 -37.71
CA ARG A 234 -58.24 -19.75 -38.62
C ARG A 234 -57.88 -18.29 -38.34
N ALA A 235 -57.80 -17.38 -39.30
CA ALA A 235 -57.61 -17.33 -40.75
C ALA A 235 -57.46 -15.80 -41.07
N VAL A 236 -57.12 -15.49 -42.32
CA VAL A 236 -57.34 -14.20 -43.02
C VAL A 236 -56.16 -13.21 -43.11
N THR A 237 -55.40 -13.38 -44.22
CA THR A 237 -55.17 -12.45 -45.36
C THR A 237 -54.87 -10.95 -45.19
N LYS A 238 -54.00 -10.49 -46.11
CA LYS A 238 -53.65 -9.12 -46.60
C LYS A 238 -52.41 -8.50 -45.92
N GLN A 239 -51.23 -8.41 -46.55
CA GLN A 239 -50.84 -7.73 -47.81
C GLN A 239 -51.12 -6.22 -47.76
N VAL A 240 -50.06 -5.40 -47.75
CA VAL A 240 -49.84 -4.18 -48.58
C VAL A 240 -48.56 -3.45 -48.11
N TYR A 241 -47.61 -3.37 -49.06
CA TYR A 241 -46.66 -2.32 -49.44
C TYR A 241 -46.12 -1.23 -48.48
N CYS A 242 -44.81 -1.02 -48.62
CA CYS A 242 -44.09 0.25 -48.46
C CYS A 242 -44.80 1.44 -49.13
N ILE A 243 -44.60 2.66 -48.60
CA ILE A 243 -44.16 3.86 -49.33
C ILE A 243 -44.01 5.02 -48.33
N ILE A 244 -42.81 5.63 -48.35
CA ILE A 244 -42.25 6.84 -47.69
C ILE A 244 -42.04 6.81 -46.17
#